data_AF-A0A9N9J1I6-F1
#
_entry.id   AF-A0A9N9J1I6-F1
#
_cell.length_a   1.000
_cell.length_b   1.000
_cell.length_c   1.000
_cell.angle_alpha   90.00
_cell.angle_beta   90.00
_cell.angle_gamma   90.00
#
_symmetry.space_group_name_H-M   'P 1'
#
loop_
_entity.id
_entity.type
_entity.pdbx_description
1 polymer ?
#
loop_
_entity_poly.entity_id
_entity_poly.type
_entity_poly.pdbx_seq_one_letter_code
_entity_poly.pdbx_strand_id
1 'polypeptide(L)'
;MTEVHTLQVKSGKTTNSLTFKNDVLSLGKRIDVPSRNILDVTLKTSSPESTNVHVEIRALIPSKNNKLRLYCPSYEVVEPTSATPWVEFVKNVAYKKAKPCKRLMVFINPFGGTGKAKRIFDRDVKPIFDAAGCTYDIIVTAHKDDAKEKITEAPELEKYDVIVA
;
A
#
# COMPACT_ATOMS: atom_id res chain seq x y z
N MET A 1 -25.09 -6.97 -11.21
CA MET A 1 -25.51 -6.34 -9.95
C MET A 1 -24.28 -5.74 -9.31
N THR A 2 -24.26 -4.43 -9.03
CA THR A 2 -23.13 -3.80 -8.37
C THR A 2 -23.21 -4.11 -6.88
N GLU A 3 -22.41 -5.06 -6.41
CA GLU A 3 -22.34 -5.34 -4.97
C GLU A 3 -21.74 -4.14 -4.24
N VAL A 4 -22.43 -3.69 -3.21
CA VAL A 4 -22.00 -2.59 -2.34
C VAL A 4 -21.65 -3.20 -1.00
N HIS A 5 -20.37 -3.14 -0.64
CA HIS A 5 -19.88 -3.68 0.63
C HIS A 5 -19.59 -2.52 1.59
N THR A 6 -20.26 -2.50 2.74
CA THR A 6 -20.15 -1.39 3.71
C THR A 6 -19.72 -1.90 5.08
N LEU A 7 -18.77 -1.20 5.70
CA LEU A 7 -18.35 -1.43 7.08
C LEU A 7 -18.64 -0.19 7.94
N GLN A 8 -19.27 -0.39 9.09
CA GLN A 8 -19.50 0.69 10.06
C GLN A 8 -18.31 0.84 10.98
N VAL A 9 -17.76 2.04 11.04
CA VAL A 9 -16.55 2.35 11.81
C VAL A 9 -16.72 3.64 12.61
N LYS A 10 -16.01 3.77 13.72
CA LYS A 10 -15.93 4.99 14.52
C LYS A 10 -14.60 5.68 14.29
N SER A 11 -14.67 6.99 14.13
CA SER A 11 -13.53 7.90 14.19
C SER A 11 -13.75 8.85 15.36
N GLY A 12 -13.21 8.49 16.52
CA GLY A 12 -13.48 9.16 17.79
C GLY A 12 -14.96 9.08 18.16
N LYS A 13 -15.65 10.23 18.23
CA LYS A 13 -17.08 10.30 18.61
C LYS A 13 -18.05 10.15 17.42
N THR A 14 -17.56 10.09 16.19
CA THR A 14 -18.41 10.04 14.99
C THR A 14 -18.39 8.66 14.34
N THR A 15 -19.57 8.12 14.05
CA THR A 15 -19.71 6.90 13.26
C THR A 15 -19.71 7.25 11.77
N ASN A 16 -18.86 6.58 11.00
CA ASN A 16 -18.74 6.70 9.56
C ASN A 16 -18.91 5.33 8.91
N SER A 17 -19.37 5.33 7.67
CA SER A 17 -19.44 4.12 6.85
C SER A 17 -18.30 4.11 5.83
N LEU A 18 -17.56 3.01 5.76
CA LEU A 18 -16.60 2.74 4.69
C LEU A 18 -17.33 1.92 3.64
N THR A 19 -17.54 2.49 2.46
CA THR A 19 -18.34 1.85 1.41
C THR A 19 -17.47 1.59 0.18
N PHE A 20 -17.47 0.34 -0.28
CA PHE A 20 -16.82 -0.05 -1.51
C PHE A 20 -17.87 -0.23 -2.61
N LYS A 21 -17.73 0.51 -3.72
CA LYS A 21 -18.62 0.45 -4.88
C LYS A 21 -17.85 0.82 -6.16
N ASN A 22 -18.10 0.12 -7.27
CA ASN A 22 -17.53 0.44 -8.58
C ASN A 22 -16.00 0.59 -8.58
N ASP A 23 -15.25 -0.34 -7.98
CA ASP A 23 -13.79 -0.26 -7.85
C ASP A 23 -13.27 0.98 -7.09
N VAL A 24 -14.13 1.63 -6.30
CA VAL A 24 -13.78 2.79 -5.47
C VAL A 24 -14.19 2.54 -4.01
N LEU A 25 -13.26 2.79 -3.10
CA LEU A 25 -13.46 2.79 -1.66
C LEU A 25 -13.71 4.23 -1.20
N SER A 26 -14.95 4.52 -0.78
CA SER A 26 -15.33 5.79 -0.18
C SER A 26 -15.17 5.72 1.33
N LEU A 27 -14.27 6.54 1.87
CA LEU A 27 -14.01 6.70 3.29
C LEU A 27 -14.84 7.88 3.82
N GLY A 28 -16.07 7.60 4.25
CA GLY A 28 -17.03 8.64 4.63
C GLY A 28 -17.43 9.54 3.45
N LYS A 29 -17.68 10.84 3.72
CA LYS A 29 -18.23 11.77 2.72
C LYS A 29 -17.20 12.55 1.89
N ARG A 30 -15.90 12.37 2.09
CA ARG A 30 -14.88 13.31 1.57
C ARG A 30 -13.71 12.69 0.82
N ILE A 31 -13.48 11.38 0.93
CA ILE A 31 -12.29 10.75 0.39
C ILE A 31 -12.70 9.50 -0.38
N ASP A 32 -12.48 9.55 -1.70
CA ASP A 32 -12.66 8.42 -2.60
C ASP A 32 -11.30 7.89 -3.03
N VAL A 33 -11.10 6.58 -2.84
CA VAL A 33 -9.85 5.89 -3.12
C VAL A 33 -10.12 4.82 -4.17
N PRO A 34 -9.58 4.95 -5.39
CA PRO A 34 -9.64 3.88 -6.38
C PRO A 34 -8.96 2.60 -5.87
N SER A 35 -9.48 1.43 -6.19
CA SER A 35 -8.94 0.13 -5.74
C SER A 35 -7.45 -0.05 -6.05
N ARG A 36 -7.01 0.43 -7.23
CA ARG A 36 -5.59 0.44 -7.64
C ARG A 36 -4.64 1.24 -6.73
N ASN A 37 -5.19 2.16 -5.94
CA ASN A 37 -4.43 3.02 -5.04
C ASN A 37 -4.42 2.48 -3.60
N ILE A 38 -5.15 1.39 -3.32
CA ILE A 38 -5.14 0.73 -2.02
C ILE A 38 -3.86 -0.11 -1.95
N LEU A 39 -3.01 0.19 -0.97
CA LEU A 39 -1.74 -0.49 -0.77
C LEU A 39 -1.87 -1.66 0.19
N ASP A 40 -2.63 -1.50 1.27
CA ASP A 40 -2.88 -2.58 2.23
C ASP A 40 -4.08 -2.22 3.12
N VAL A 41 -4.73 -3.23 3.69
CA VAL A 41 -5.80 -3.05 4.68
C VAL A 41 -5.57 -4.07 5.79
N THR A 42 -5.39 -3.64 7.03
CA THR A 42 -5.08 -4.56 8.14
C THR A 42 -6.01 -4.35 9.31
N LEU A 43 -6.28 -5.44 10.02
CA LEU A 43 -6.94 -5.42 11.31
C LEU A 43 -5.87 -5.37 12.40
N LYS A 44 -5.95 -4.37 13.27
CA LYS A 44 -5.14 -4.24 14.47
C LYS A 44 -6.04 -4.41 15.68
N THR A 45 -5.72 -5.38 16.53
CA THR A 45 -6.39 -5.55 17.81
C THR A 45 -5.48 -5.01 18.90
N SER A 46 -6.01 -4.19 19.80
CA SER A 46 -5.21 -3.52 20.84
C SER A 46 -4.70 -4.49 21.93
N SER A 47 -5.29 -5.67 22.07
CA SER A 47 -4.84 -6.82 22.88
C SER A 47 -5.67 -8.06 22.54
N PRO A 48 -5.18 -9.29 22.76
CA PRO A 48 -5.94 -10.52 22.48
C PRO A 48 -7.26 -10.63 23.28
N GLU A 49 -7.40 -9.91 24.40
CA GLU A 49 -8.60 -9.89 25.25
C GLU A 49 -9.48 -8.64 25.08
N SER A 50 -9.06 -7.67 24.26
CA SER A 50 -9.84 -6.44 24.04
C SER A 50 -10.82 -6.62 22.87
N THR A 51 -12.06 -6.17 23.04
CA THR A 51 -13.09 -6.10 21.99
C THR A 51 -12.85 -5.02 20.94
N ASN A 52 -11.84 -4.15 21.15
CA ASN A 52 -11.56 -3.02 20.27
C ASN A 52 -10.68 -3.44 19.09
N VAL A 53 -11.34 -3.71 17.97
CA VAL A 53 -10.72 -3.99 16.67
C VAL A 53 -10.63 -2.69 15.88
N HIS A 54 -9.44 -2.39 15.36
CA HIS A 54 -9.20 -1.26 14.47
C HIS A 54 -8.90 -1.74 13.06
N VAL A 55 -9.49 -1.10 12.05
CA VAL A 55 -9.12 -1.25 10.65
C VAL A 55 -8.15 -0.12 10.29
N GLU A 56 -6.94 -0.48 9.86
CA GLU A 56 -5.97 0.43 9.27
C GLU A 56 -6.00 0.25 7.75
N ILE A 57 -6.23 1.34 7.02
CA ILE A 57 -6.21 1.34 5.55
C ILE A 57 -4.99 2.13 5.13
N ARG A 58 -4.18 1.59 4.22
CA ARG A 58 -3.04 2.28 3.62
C ARG A 58 -3.34 2.50 2.16
N ALA A 59 -3.41 3.75 1.73
CA ALA A 59 -3.76 4.09 0.37
C ALA A 59 -3.07 5.36 -0.13
N LEU A 60 -3.05 5.52 -1.45
CA LEU A 60 -2.57 6.72 -2.12
C LEU A 60 -3.75 7.61 -2.54
N ILE A 61 -3.80 8.82 -1.99
CA ILE A 61 -4.82 9.81 -2.36
C ILE A 61 -4.20 10.97 -3.14
N PRO A 62 -4.94 11.56 -4.10
CA PRO A 62 -4.49 12.76 -4.77
C PRO A 62 -4.31 13.91 -3.76
N SER A 63 -3.21 14.63 -3.91
CA SER A 63 -2.84 15.83 -3.17
C SER A 63 -2.69 17.00 -4.16
N LYS A 64 -2.25 18.16 -3.66
CA LYS A 64 -1.96 19.34 -4.50
C LYS A 64 -1.02 18.97 -5.65
N ASN A 65 -1.22 19.59 -6.81
CA ASN A 65 -0.42 19.41 -8.03
C ASN A 65 -0.42 17.97 -8.58
N ASN A 66 -1.53 17.24 -8.44
CA ASN A 66 -1.68 15.86 -8.95
C ASN A 66 -0.65 14.86 -8.38
N LYS A 67 -0.01 15.20 -7.27
CA LYS A 67 0.90 14.28 -6.56
C LYS A 67 0.09 13.34 -5.70
N LEU A 68 0.45 12.07 -5.69
CA LEU A 68 -0.11 11.12 -4.73
C LEU A 68 0.58 11.29 -3.38
N ARG A 69 -0.19 11.21 -2.29
CA ARG A 69 0.33 11.13 -0.93
C ARG A 69 -0.17 9.87 -0.26
N LEU A 70 0.69 9.29 0.58
CA LEU A 70 0.30 8.21 1.46
C LEU A 70 -0.71 8.70 2.50
N TYR A 71 -1.80 7.95 2.65
CA TYR A 71 -2.86 8.20 3.61
C TYR A 71 -3.14 6.91 4.37
N CYS A 72 -2.98 6.97 5.70
CA CYS A 72 -3.06 5.81 6.59
C CYS A 72 -4.09 6.04 7.71
N PRO A 73 -5.39 6.13 7.41
CA PRO A 73 -6.39 6.26 8.46
C PRO A 73 -6.55 4.95 9.24
N SER A 74 -6.84 5.08 10.54
CA SER A 74 -7.26 4.00 11.41
C SER A 74 -8.64 4.31 11.97
N TYR A 75 -9.52 3.31 11.94
CA TYR A 75 -10.87 3.42 12.44
C TYR A 75 -11.21 2.26 13.37
N GLU A 76 -11.94 2.51 14.45
CA GLU A 76 -12.46 1.46 15.32
C GLU A 76 -13.68 0.81 14.67
N VAL A 77 -13.77 -0.51 14.63
CA VAL A 77 -14.90 -1.20 14.01
C VAL A 77 -16.07 -1.30 14.99
N VAL A 78 -17.27 -0.94 14.54
CA VAL A 78 -18.48 -1.05 15.36
C VAL A 78 -18.86 -2.51 15.61
N GLU A 79 -18.76 -3.33 14.57
CA GLU A 79 -19.08 -4.74 14.59
C GLU A 79 -17.86 -5.58 14.16
N PRO A 80 -17.14 -6.20 15.10
CA PRO A 80 -15.92 -6.96 14.80
C PRO A 80 -16.15 -8.15 13.84
N THR A 81 -17.32 -8.79 13.88
CA THR A 81 -17.66 -9.95 13.06
C THR A 81 -17.71 -9.63 11.56
N SER A 82 -18.09 -8.41 11.19
CA SER A 82 -18.12 -7.95 9.79
C SER A 82 -16.78 -7.38 9.30
N ALA A 83 -15.81 -7.17 10.19
CA ALA A 83 -14.51 -6.59 9.85
C ALA A 83 -13.67 -7.49 8.95
N THR A 84 -13.46 -8.75 9.36
CA THR A 84 -12.64 -9.73 8.64
C THR A 84 -13.10 -9.96 7.20
N PRO A 85 -14.37 -10.34 6.92
CA PRO A 85 -14.81 -10.57 5.55
C PRO A 85 -14.73 -9.30 4.69
N TRP A 86 -14.96 -8.12 5.28
CA TRP A 86 -14.83 -6.86 4.56
C TRP A 86 -13.38 -6.55 4.19
N VAL A 87 -12.43 -6.76 5.11
CA VAL A 87 -11.00 -6.56 4.82
C VAL A 87 -10.51 -7.52 3.74
N GLU A 88 -10.89 -8.79 3.81
CA GLU A 88 -10.56 -9.78 2.78
C GLU A 88 -11.14 -9.38 1.42
N PHE A 89 -12.40 -8.94 1.39
CA PHE A 89 -13.03 -8.44 0.16
C PHE A 89 -12.25 -7.26 -0.43
N VAL A 90 -11.93 -6.24 0.37
CA VAL A 90 -11.19 -5.06 -0.12
C VAL A 90 -9.79 -5.45 -0.63
N LYS A 91 -9.08 -6.34 0.07
CA LYS A 91 -7.79 -6.87 -0.40
C LYS A 91 -7.92 -7.58 -1.74
N ASN A 92 -8.92 -8.44 -1.88
CA ASN A 92 -9.16 -9.20 -3.10
C ASN A 92 -9.47 -8.28 -4.29
N VAL A 93 -10.22 -7.20 -4.08
CA VAL A 93 -10.50 -6.24 -5.15
C VAL A 93 -9.31 -5.32 -5.46
N ALA A 94 -8.52 -4.92 -4.45
CA ALA A 94 -7.34 -4.10 -4.63
C ALA A 94 -6.26 -4.82 -5.46
N TYR A 95 -5.99 -6.08 -5.12
CA TYR A 95 -4.93 -6.86 -5.77
C TYR A 95 -5.43 -7.66 -6.97
N LYS A 96 -6.70 -8.06 -7.01
CA LYS A 96 -7.29 -8.92 -8.05
C LYS A 96 -6.44 -10.19 -8.24
N LYS A 97 -5.64 -10.25 -9.31
CA LYS A 97 -4.74 -11.37 -9.65
C LYS A 97 -3.28 -11.11 -9.24
N ALA A 98 -2.97 -9.92 -8.72
CA ALA A 98 -1.62 -9.55 -8.34
C ALA A 98 -1.26 -10.10 -6.95
N LYS A 99 -0.01 -10.53 -6.80
CA LYS A 99 0.55 -10.91 -5.49
C LYS A 99 0.75 -9.65 -4.62
N PRO A 100 0.22 -9.61 -3.37
CA PRO A 100 0.55 -8.56 -2.39
C PRO A 100 1.97 -8.74 -1.83
N CYS A 101 2.49 -7.73 -1.12
CA CYS A 101 3.78 -7.79 -0.41
C CYS A 101 4.94 -8.33 -1.27
N LYS A 102 5.12 -7.76 -2.47
CA LYS A 102 6.12 -8.25 -3.44
C LYS A 102 7.54 -8.05 -2.92
N ARG A 103 8.42 -8.99 -3.26
CA ARG A 103 9.88 -8.92 -3.05
C ARG A 103 10.51 -8.19 -4.23
N LEU A 104 11.19 -7.06 -4.00
CA LEU A 104 11.68 -6.18 -5.05
C LEU A 104 13.20 -6.13 -5.06
N MET A 105 13.81 -6.14 -6.25
CA MET A 105 15.20 -5.73 -6.43
C MET A 105 15.21 -4.33 -7.02
N VAL A 106 15.72 -3.34 -6.29
CA VAL A 106 15.63 -1.92 -6.64
C VAL A 106 17.00 -1.38 -7.01
N PHE A 107 17.17 -1.00 -8.27
CA PHE A 107 18.35 -0.27 -8.72
C PHE A 107 18.17 1.22 -8.51
N ILE A 108 19.19 1.87 -7.96
CA ILE A 108 19.23 3.32 -7.79
C ILE A 108 20.50 3.85 -8.45
N ASN A 109 20.34 4.66 -9.50
CA ASN A 109 21.44 5.44 -10.05
C ASN A 109 21.57 6.77 -9.30
N PRO A 110 22.60 6.97 -8.45
CA PRO A 110 22.74 8.19 -7.66
C PRO A 110 22.99 9.42 -8.54
N PHE A 111 23.59 9.24 -9.72
CA PHE A 111 23.86 10.31 -10.69
C PHE A 111 22.72 10.53 -11.68
N GLY A 112 21.63 9.75 -11.59
CA GLY A 112 20.46 9.91 -12.44
C GLY A 112 19.75 11.26 -12.23
N GLY A 113 19.44 11.94 -13.34
CA GLY A 113 18.70 13.22 -13.33
C GLY A 113 19.46 14.34 -12.60
N THR A 114 18.93 14.80 -11.46
CA THR A 114 19.50 15.91 -10.67
C THR A 114 20.44 15.46 -9.55
N GLY A 115 20.90 14.20 -9.56
CA GLY A 115 21.77 13.65 -8.51
C GLY A 115 21.05 13.39 -7.19
N LYS A 116 19.72 13.40 -7.17
CA LYS A 116 18.87 13.28 -5.97
C LYS A 116 18.14 11.95 -5.88
N ALA A 117 18.47 10.98 -6.72
CA ALA A 117 17.73 9.72 -6.85
C ALA A 117 17.60 8.99 -5.52
N LYS A 118 18.70 8.82 -4.77
CA LYS A 118 18.67 8.21 -3.44
C LYS A 118 17.75 8.95 -2.47
N ARG A 119 17.83 10.29 -2.45
CA ARG A 119 16.97 11.13 -1.58
C ARG A 119 15.49 11.04 -1.98
N ILE A 120 15.19 10.96 -3.27
CA ILE A 120 13.83 10.78 -3.78
C ILE A 120 13.30 9.41 -3.39
N PHE A 121 14.11 8.36 -3.54
CA PHE A 121 13.75 7.02 -3.11
C PHE A 121 13.42 7.00 -1.62
N ASP A 122 14.34 7.48 -0.78
CA ASP A 122 14.19 7.47 0.68
C ASP A 122 12.96 8.27 1.15
N ARG A 123 12.65 9.40 0.48
CA ARG A 123 11.54 10.29 0.89
C ARG A 123 10.18 9.88 0.31
N ASP A 124 10.14 9.50 -0.96
CA ASP A 124 8.89 9.41 -1.72
C ASP A 124 8.51 7.95 -2.06
N VAL A 125 9.50 7.09 -2.33
CA VAL A 125 9.25 5.70 -2.79
C VAL A 125 9.22 4.73 -1.62
N LYS A 126 10.22 4.81 -0.72
CA LYS A 126 10.37 3.94 0.44
C LYS A 126 9.09 3.87 1.29
N PRO A 127 8.42 4.99 1.66
CA PRO A 127 7.20 4.92 2.45
C PRO A 127 6.04 4.19 1.75
N ILE A 128 5.99 4.23 0.41
CA ILE A 128 4.95 3.55 -0.38
C ILE A 128 5.23 2.05 -0.40
N PHE A 129 6.48 1.64 -0.60
CA PHE A 129 6.87 0.23 -0.56
C PHE A 129 6.64 -0.37 0.83
N ASP A 130 7.02 0.35 1.88
CA ASP A 130 6.79 -0.06 3.27
C ASP A 130 5.28 -0.17 3.57
N ALA A 131 4.48 0.79 3.11
CA ALA A 131 3.03 0.76 3.30
C ALA A 131 2.35 -0.42 2.59
N ALA A 132 2.85 -0.81 1.41
CA ALA A 132 2.38 -1.96 0.65
C ALA A 132 2.91 -3.32 1.19
N GLY A 133 3.71 -3.31 2.26
CA GLY A 133 4.31 -4.52 2.83
C GLY A 133 5.37 -5.16 1.93
N CYS A 134 5.92 -4.42 0.96
CA CYS A 134 6.97 -4.93 0.09
C CYS A 134 8.28 -5.09 0.86
N THR A 135 9.04 -6.12 0.51
CA THR A 135 10.45 -6.26 0.91
C THR A 135 11.31 -5.88 -0.27
N TYR A 136 12.47 -5.26 -0.04
CA TYR A 136 13.31 -4.82 -1.12
C TYR A 136 14.78 -4.77 -0.78
N ASP A 137 15.60 -5.15 -1.76
CA ASP A 137 17.05 -5.01 -1.73
C ASP A 137 17.46 -3.86 -2.65
N ILE A 138 18.20 -2.90 -2.10
CA ILE A 138 18.62 -1.69 -2.82
C ILE A 138 20.03 -1.91 -3.35
N ILE A 139 20.17 -1.79 -4.67
CA ILE A 139 21.45 -1.88 -5.38
C ILE A 139 21.75 -0.52 -6.00
N VAL A 140 22.77 0.15 -5.48
CA VAL A 140 23.23 1.42 -6.05
C VAL A 140 24.11 1.14 -7.26
N THR A 141 23.83 1.82 -8.38
CA THR A 141 24.66 1.71 -9.57
C THR A 141 25.78 2.74 -9.58
N ALA A 142 26.96 2.36 -10.08
CA ALA A 142 28.16 3.18 -10.10
C ALA A 142 28.46 3.75 -11.50
N HIS A 143 28.18 2.98 -12.55
CA HIS A 143 28.46 3.36 -13.94
C HIS A 143 27.39 2.85 -14.91
N LYS A 144 27.57 3.19 -16.19
CA LYS A 144 26.74 2.66 -17.27
C LYS A 144 26.85 1.14 -17.30
N ASP A 145 25.72 0.46 -17.52
CA ASP A 145 25.63 -1.00 -17.61
C ASP A 145 25.89 -1.79 -16.30
N ASP A 146 26.25 -1.13 -15.19
CA ASP A 146 26.48 -1.76 -13.88
C ASP A 146 25.24 -2.55 -13.37
N ALA A 147 24.02 -2.04 -13.60
CA ALA A 147 22.81 -2.78 -13.27
C ALA A 147 22.73 -4.12 -14.04
N LYS A 148 23.12 -4.11 -15.32
CA LYS A 148 23.10 -5.31 -16.17
C LYS A 148 24.18 -6.32 -15.75
N GLU A 149 25.37 -5.85 -15.41
CA GLU A 149 26.45 -6.67 -14.86
C GLU A 149 25.98 -7.36 -13.57
N LYS A 150 25.47 -6.59 -12.60
CA LYS A 150 24.96 -7.14 -11.33
C LYS A 150 23.79 -8.11 -11.50
N ILE A 151 22.90 -7.89 -12.47
CA ILE A 151 21.82 -8.85 -12.77
C ILE A 151 22.39 -10.16 -13.34
N THR A 152 23.37 -10.07 -14.22
CA THR A 152 23.98 -11.25 -14.87
C THR A 152 24.79 -12.08 -13.86
N GLU A 153 25.41 -11.41 -12.89
CA GLU A 153 26.19 -12.05 -11.83
C GLU A 153 25.34 -12.52 -10.64
N ALA A 154 24.09 -12.07 -10.50
CA ALA A 154 23.21 -12.42 -9.38
C ALA A 154 22.64 -13.85 -9.56
N PRO A 155 23.07 -14.84 -8.76
CA PRO A 155 22.61 -16.23 -8.91
C PRO A 155 21.19 -16.46 -8.37
N GLU A 156 20.58 -15.47 -7.70
CA GLU A 156 19.34 -15.64 -6.92
C GLU A 156 18.20 -14.73 -7.39
N LEU A 157 18.04 -14.47 -8.70
CA LEU A 157 16.93 -13.65 -9.19
C LEU A 157 15.54 -14.19 -8.80
N GLU A 158 15.44 -15.51 -8.57
CA GLU A 158 14.21 -16.20 -8.14
C GLU A 158 13.69 -15.73 -6.76
N LYS A 159 14.53 -15.08 -5.95
CA LYS A 159 14.10 -14.51 -4.67
C LYS A 159 13.29 -13.23 -4.80
N TYR A 160 13.23 -12.64 -6.00
CA TYR A 160 12.48 -11.42 -6.25
C TYR A 160 11.27 -11.69 -7.15
N ASP A 161 10.20 -10.95 -6.89
CA ASP A 161 9.00 -10.97 -7.71
C ASP A 161 9.05 -9.88 -8.81
N VAL A 162 9.83 -8.80 -8.61
CA VAL A 162 9.92 -7.65 -9.52
C VAL A 162 11.32 -7.02 -9.46
N ILE A 163 11.82 -6.55 -10.61
CA ILE A 163 12.98 -5.67 -10.72
C ILE A 163 12.49 -4.24 -10.97
N VAL A 164 13.00 -3.27 -10.21
CA VAL A 164 12.67 -1.84 -10.29
C VAL A 164 13.96 -1.06 -10.59
N ALA A 165 13.93 -0.11 -11.52
CA ALA A 165 15.07 0.72 -11.91
C ALA A 165 14.64 2.14 -12.27
#